data_AF-A0A3C0RAL2-F1
#
_entry.id   AF-A0A3C0RAL2-F1
#
_cell.length_a   1.000
_cell.length_b   1.000
_cell.length_c   1.000
_cell.angle_alpha   90.00
_cell.angle_beta   90.00
_cell.angle_gamma   90.00
#
_symmetry.space_group_name_H-M   'P 1'
#
loop_
_entity.id
_entity.type
_entity.pdbx_description
1 polymer ?
#
loop_
_entity_poly.entity_id
_entity_poly.type
_entity_poly.pdbx_seq_one_letter_code
_entity_poly.pdbx_strand_id
1 'polypeptide(L)' 'DKGARNVEILKQPQYTPFPVEKQVAIIYLGTQGLLREVAVSKVKEFEAHFLTEMENKLPDVLA' A
#
# COMPACT_ATOMS: atom_id res chain seq x y z
N ASP A 1 14.69 2.91 9.91
CA ASP A 1 13.91 3.02 8.65
C ASP A 1 12.52 2.39 8.57
N LYS A 2 12.08 1.49 9.47
CA LYS A 2 10.70 0.94 9.43
C LYS A 2 9.62 2.02 9.59
N GLY A 3 9.83 2.96 10.52
CA GLY A 3 8.89 4.05 10.80
C GLY A 3 8.67 4.98 9.61
N ALA A 4 9.74 5.35 8.88
CA ALA A 4 9.65 6.27 7.75
C ALA A 4 8.75 5.72 6.63
N ARG A 5 8.86 4.42 6.31
CA ARG A 5 8.03 3.78 5.29
C ARG A 5 6.58 3.65 5.72
N ASN A 6 6.35 3.29 6.98
CA ASN A 6 5.00 3.25 7.53
C ASN A 6 4.32 4.63 7.48
N VAL A 7 5.07 5.71 7.72
CA VAL A 7 4.55 7.07 7.57
C VAL A 7 4.24 7.40 6.11
N GLU A 8 5.10 7.03 5.15
CA GLU A 8 4.84 7.28 3.73
C GLU A 8 3.58 6.56 3.24
N ILE A 9 3.36 5.31 3.65
CA ILE A 9 2.19 4.51 3.26
C ILE A 9 0.87 5.12 3.76
N LEU A 10 0.92 5.78 4.93
CA LEU A 10 -0.26 6.40 5.52
C LEU A 10 -0.59 7.76 4.87
N LYS A 11 0.23 8.25 3.92
CA LYS A 11 -0.03 9.52 3.23
C LYS A 11 -1.00 9.33 2.08
N GLN A 12 -2.22 9.76 2.33
CA GLN A 12 -3.27 9.79 1.31
C GLN A 12 -3.44 11.21 0.74
N PRO A 13 -3.47 11.39 -0.60
CA PRO A 13 -3.84 12.66 -1.19
C PRO A 13 -5.29 13.02 -0.88
N GLN A 14 -5.58 14.30 -0.80
CA GLN A 14 -6.92 14.80 -0.51
C GLN A 14 -7.93 14.31 -1.57
N TYR A 15 -9.18 14.07 -1.15
CA TYR A 15 -10.29 13.62 -2.01
C TYR A 15 -10.09 12.27 -2.70
N THR A 16 -9.18 11.42 -2.22
CA THR A 16 -8.93 10.09 -2.81
C THR A 16 -9.28 8.98 -1.83
N PRO A 17 -10.56 8.80 -1.43
CA PRO A 17 -10.94 7.78 -0.45
C PRO A 17 -10.58 6.38 -0.96
N PHE A 18 -9.90 5.58 -0.14
CA PHE A 18 -9.62 4.18 -0.44
C PHE A 18 -10.74 3.29 0.12
N PRO A 19 -11.19 2.27 -0.62
CA PRO A 19 -11.99 1.17 -0.07
C PRO A 19 -11.26 0.47 1.09
N VAL A 20 -12.01 -0.12 2.01
CA VAL A 20 -11.46 -0.69 3.26
C VAL A 20 -10.49 -1.83 2.96
N GLU A 21 -10.86 -2.73 2.05
CA GLU A 21 -10.06 -3.84 1.55
C GLU A 21 -8.68 -3.40 1.04
N LYS A 22 -8.62 -2.29 0.29
CA LYS A 22 -7.37 -1.73 -0.24
C LYS A 22 -6.52 -1.13 0.88
N GLN A 23 -7.14 -0.43 1.83
CA GLN A 23 -6.43 0.10 3.00
C GLN A 23 -5.84 -1.03 3.84
N VAL A 24 -6.60 -2.11 4.08
CA VAL A 24 -6.14 -3.28 4.83
C VAL A 24 -4.95 -3.94 4.14
N ALA A 25 -5.02 -4.15 2.81
CA ALA A 25 -3.93 -4.74 2.05
C ALA A 25 -2.62 -3.92 2.18
N ILE A 26 -2.71 -2.60 2.07
CA ILE A 26 -1.56 -1.70 2.17
C ILE A 26 -0.98 -1.67 3.60
N ILE A 27 -1.84 -1.58 4.63
CA ILE A 27 -1.41 -1.58 6.04
C ILE A 27 -0.77 -2.92 6.41
N TYR A 28 -1.28 -4.03 5.88
CA TYR A 28 -0.73 -5.36 6.09
C TYR A 28 0.76 -5.43 5.66
N LEU A 29 1.11 -4.86 4.50
CA LEU A 29 2.50 -4.81 4.04
C LEU A 29 3.42 -4.06 5.01
N GLY A 30 2.96 -2.94 5.58
CA GLY A 30 3.71 -2.15 6.54
C GLY A 30 3.88 -2.83 7.91
N THR A 31 2.85 -3.54 8.38
CA THR A 31 2.89 -4.27 9.66
C THR A 31 3.81 -5.48 9.60
N GLN A 32 3.74 -6.26 8.51
CA GLN A 32 4.57 -7.44 8.26
C GLN A 32 6.02 -7.10 7.84
N GLY A 33 6.30 -5.84 7.53
CA GLY A 33 7.64 -5.40 7.13
C GLY A 33 8.03 -5.82 5.70
N LEU A 34 7.04 -6.11 4.86
CA LEU A 34 7.23 -6.53 3.46
C LEU A 34 7.75 -5.40 2.57
N LEU A 35 7.75 -4.16 3.05
CA LEU A 35 8.24 -2.98 2.34
C LEU A 35 9.70 -2.63 2.63
N ARG A 36 10.44 -3.54 3.27
CA ARG A 36 11.84 -3.33 3.68
C ARG A 36 12.80 -3.16 2.50
N GLU A 37 12.47 -3.66 1.32
CA GLU A 37 13.30 -3.54 0.12
C GLU A 37 12.93 -2.32 -0.75
N VAL A 38 11.76 -1.72 -0.50
CA VAL A 38 11.26 -0.57 -1.29
C VAL A 38 11.83 0.74 -0.76
N ALA A 39 12.69 1.41 -1.54
CA ALA A 39 13.21 2.74 -1.18
C ALA A 39 12.07 3.70 -0.79
N VAL A 40 12.28 4.51 0.26
CA VAL A 40 11.25 5.40 0.85
C VAL A 40 10.62 6.31 -0.23
N SER A 41 11.44 6.82 -1.16
CA SER A 41 10.99 7.67 -2.27
C SER A 41 10.08 6.97 -3.29
N LYS A 42 10.08 5.63 -3.32
CA LYS A 42 9.31 4.80 -4.26
C LYS A 42 8.09 4.13 -3.63
N VAL A 43 7.83 4.35 -2.33
CA VAL A 43 6.71 3.71 -1.62
C VAL A 43 5.37 4.02 -2.30
N LYS A 44 5.17 5.26 -2.75
CA LYS A 44 3.92 5.69 -3.39
C LYS A 44 3.72 5.05 -4.77
N GLU A 45 4.79 4.91 -5.55
CA GLU A 45 4.74 4.23 -6.85
C GLU A 45 4.46 2.74 -6.66
N PHE A 46 5.11 2.12 -5.68
CA PHE A 46 4.85 0.75 -5.28
C PHE A 46 3.39 0.52 -4.86
N GLU A 47 2.83 1.40 -4.04
CA GLU A 47 1.44 1.30 -3.55
C GLU A 47 0.44 1.27 -4.71
N ALA A 48 0.58 2.21 -5.65
CA ALA A 48 -0.28 2.28 -6.83
C ALA A 48 -0.18 1.01 -7.68
N HIS A 49 1.05 0.56 -7.97
CA HIS A 49 1.29 -0.64 -8.76
C HIS A 49 0.77 -1.91 -8.04
N PHE A 50 0.99 -2.03 -6.74
CA PHE A 50 0.52 -3.14 -5.93
C PHE A 50 -1.00 -3.28 -5.95
N LEU A 51 -1.71 -2.16 -5.74
CA LEU A 51 -3.17 -2.16 -5.78
C LEU A 51 -3.70 -2.54 -7.16
N THR A 52 -3.15 -1.98 -8.24
CA THR A 52 -3.53 -2.33 -9.62
C THR A 52 -3.30 -3.81 -9.90
N GLU A 53 -2.17 -4.37 -9.46
CA GLU A 53 -1.87 -5.79 -9.64
C GLU A 53 -2.82 -6.68 -8.84
N MET A 54 -3.19 -6.30 -7.61
CA MET A 54 -4.17 -7.04 -6.81
C MET A 54 -5.56 -7.03 -7.46
N GLU A 55 -6.02 -5.89 -7.95
CA GLU A 55 -7.32 -5.80 -8.64
C GLU A 55 -7.35 -6.67 -9.91
N ASN A 56 -6.25 -6.70 -10.66
CA ASN A 56 -6.17 -7.45 -11.91
C ASN A 56 -6.03 -8.97 -11.70
N LYS A 57 -5.24 -9.39 -10.70
CA LYS A 57 -4.87 -10.81 -10.52
C LYS A 57 -5.68 -11.51 -9.43
N LEU A 58 -6.10 -10.78 -8.40
CA LEU A 58 -6.74 -11.32 -7.20
C LEU A 58 -8.00 -10.50 -6.83
N PRO A 59 -8.93 -10.27 -7.76
CA PRO A 59 -10.12 -9.45 -7.50
C PRO A 59 -10.96 -10.01 -6.33
N ASP A 60 -11.05 -11.34 -6.19
CA ASP A 60 -11.81 -12.01 -5.15
C ASP A 60 -11.24 -11.79 -3.73
N VAL A 61 -9.97 -11.42 -3.62
CA VAL A 61 -9.32 -11.12 -2.33
C VAL A 61 -9.65 -9.70 -1.86
N LEU A 62 -10.01 -8.82 -2.79
CA LEU A 62 -10.43 -7.44 -2.54
C LEU A 62 -11.97 -7.29 -2.58
N ALA A 63 -12.72 -8.38 -2.48
CA ALA A 63 -14.19 -8.40 -2.55
C ALA A 63 -14.86 -8.38 -1.16
#